data_AF-A0A847C7E9-F1
#
_entry.id   AF-A0A847C7E9-F1
#
_cell.length_a   1.000
_cell.length_b   1.000
_cell.length_c   1.000
_cell.angle_alpha   90.00
_cell.angle_beta   90.00
_cell.angle_gamma   90.00
#
_symmetry.space_group_name_H-M   'P 1'
#
loop_
_entity.id
_entity.type
_entity.pdbx_description
1 polymer ?
#
loop_
_entity_poly.entity_id
_entity_poly.type
_entity_poly.pdbx_seq_one_letter_code
_entity_poly.pdbx_strand_id
1 'polypeptide(L)'
;MSNSNETAKKEKKPKKSLRDIAKNVEKAAADVAEKSQEFIKETLDRNDDGKISIEDLGIEKQDIIDAKEKAQRFADKTREGIKEKVKKMDENRSEAKLERDRKTLRPVFVEDFLANNEINNLATTPNTDARYSMIRIVERDKKREENIACRGAIGYLTVTKELDVLNIYVDVAKSLGIRFLPTIENEVYYTDPFKENVYVNLEEYFNYLKKARISELEMVASDLGAKTVKIVFKEYSSTVSARKMQAKTKMTGKMKNSADTSVDIESNSSDMSNMEIAADISFSGHDNPRIPKLVYFKGESDILQLIKMRTDPEKKNRIVSKTYALRYNKSSGISQKMANQIDAALTGMSLKQSATFSNEVKRETRTVLEYHIEF
;
A
#
# COMPACT_ATOMS: atom_id res chain seq x y z
N MET A 1 18.57 -27.71 -51.20
CA MET A 1 17.27 -27.61 -50.51
C MET A 1 17.60 -27.32 -49.05
N SER A 2 17.70 -26.06 -48.64
CA SER A 2 16.60 -25.21 -48.13
C SER A 2 16.03 -25.82 -46.82
N ASN A 3 15.89 -25.15 -45.68
CA ASN A 3 15.92 -23.75 -45.30
C ASN A 3 16.05 -23.64 -43.76
N SER A 4 16.68 -22.56 -43.30
CA SER A 4 16.26 -21.64 -42.21
C SER A 4 15.68 -22.16 -40.88
N ASN A 5 16.28 -21.76 -39.75
CA ASN A 5 15.65 -20.70 -38.94
C ASN A 5 16.56 -20.03 -37.90
N GLU A 6 16.32 -18.73 -37.76
CA GLU A 6 17.07 -17.71 -37.03
C GLU A 6 17.06 -17.87 -35.51
N THR A 7 18.19 -17.53 -34.88
CA THR A 7 18.19 -16.95 -33.52
C THR A 7 18.88 -15.59 -33.56
N ALA A 8 18.07 -14.53 -33.41
CA ALA A 8 18.52 -13.15 -33.35
C ALA A 8 19.29 -12.87 -32.05
N LYS A 9 20.60 -12.65 -32.15
CA LYS A 9 21.42 -12.04 -31.10
C LYS A 9 21.14 -10.54 -31.05
N LYS A 10 20.60 -10.05 -29.94
CA LYS A 10 20.53 -8.61 -29.63
C LYS A 10 21.95 -8.03 -29.53
N GLU A 11 22.33 -7.21 -30.51
CA GLU A 11 23.53 -6.36 -30.47
C GLU A 11 23.43 -5.32 -29.35
N LYS A 12 24.41 -5.32 -28.44
CA LYS A 12 24.65 -4.22 -27.51
C LYS A 12 25.35 -3.08 -28.26
N LYS A 13 24.69 -1.92 -28.41
CA LYS A 13 25.35 -0.68 -28.87
C LYS A 13 26.48 -0.29 -27.88
N PRO A 14 27.69 0.07 -28.35
CA PRO A 14 28.79 0.43 -27.46
C PRO A 14 28.58 1.82 -26.86
N LYS A 15 28.72 1.94 -25.53
CA LYS A 15 28.83 3.24 -24.85
C LYS A 15 30.19 3.85 -25.21
N LYS A 16 30.21 4.88 -26.05
CA LYS A 16 31.42 5.69 -26.29
C LYS A 16 31.89 6.28 -24.96
N SER A 17 33.13 6.02 -24.57
CA SER A 17 33.70 6.48 -23.31
C SER A 17 34.04 7.97 -23.38
N LEU A 18 34.09 8.66 -22.22
CA LEU A 18 34.55 10.07 -22.13
C LEU A 18 35.92 10.29 -22.77
N ARG A 19 36.78 9.26 -22.79
CA ARG A 19 38.08 9.26 -23.49
C ARG A 19 37.93 9.31 -25.01
N ASP A 20 36.91 8.69 -25.58
CA ASP A 20 36.68 8.70 -27.03
C ASP A 20 36.14 10.07 -27.50
N ILE A 21 35.38 10.75 -26.64
CA ILE A 21 34.89 12.11 -26.91
C ILE A 21 36.05 13.11 -26.77
N ALA A 22 36.89 13.00 -25.74
CA ALA A 22 38.09 13.82 -25.59
C ALA A 22 39.06 13.64 -26.77
N LYS A 23 39.31 12.40 -27.21
CA LYS A 23 40.13 12.12 -28.40
C LYS A 23 39.55 12.71 -29.69
N ASN A 24 38.22 12.72 -29.85
CA ASN A 24 37.58 13.35 -31.02
C ASN A 24 37.64 14.88 -30.96
N VAL A 25 37.63 15.48 -29.77
CA VAL A 25 37.81 16.93 -29.57
C VAL A 25 39.25 17.35 -29.84
N GLU A 26 40.22 16.55 -29.40
CA GLU A 26 41.65 16.77 -29.64
C GLU A 26 41.98 16.62 -31.14
N LYS A 27 41.38 15.63 -31.81
CA LYS A 27 41.48 15.44 -33.27
C LYS A 27 40.80 16.58 -34.05
N ALA A 28 39.64 17.07 -33.62
CA ALA A 28 38.98 18.21 -34.25
C ALA A 28 39.72 19.53 -34.03
N ALA A 29 40.38 19.71 -32.88
CA ALA A 29 41.24 20.88 -32.62
C ALA A 29 42.53 20.83 -33.45
N ALA A 30 43.10 19.64 -33.64
CA ALA A 30 44.24 19.42 -34.54
C ALA A 30 43.87 19.65 -36.01
N ASP A 31 42.73 19.14 -36.49
CA ASP A 31 42.23 19.36 -37.86
C ASP A 31 41.95 20.85 -38.15
N VAL A 32 41.52 21.63 -37.15
CA VAL A 32 41.32 23.08 -37.28
C VAL A 32 42.66 23.82 -37.28
N ALA A 33 43.63 23.41 -36.47
CA ALA A 33 44.98 23.99 -36.47
C ALA A 33 45.74 23.69 -37.78
N GLU A 34 45.59 22.48 -38.33
CA GLU A 34 46.19 22.05 -39.60
C GLU A 34 45.57 22.79 -40.79
N LYS A 35 44.23 22.93 -40.83
CA LYS A 35 43.53 23.74 -41.85
C LYS A 35 43.82 25.23 -41.74
N SER A 36 44.10 25.73 -40.54
CA SER A 36 44.53 27.13 -40.35
C SER A 36 45.94 27.35 -40.89
N GLN A 37 46.82 26.35 -40.82
CA GLN A 37 48.18 26.40 -41.36
C GLN A 37 48.22 26.17 -42.88
N GLU A 38 47.35 25.33 -43.44
CA GLU A 38 47.17 25.15 -44.90
C GLU A 38 46.59 26.42 -45.56
N PHE A 39 45.58 27.05 -44.96
CA PHE A 39 44.98 28.27 -45.50
C PHE A 39 45.95 29.46 -45.52
N ILE A 40 46.90 29.51 -44.58
CA ILE A 40 47.96 30.53 -44.54
C ILE A 40 49.06 30.25 -45.58
N LYS A 41 49.30 28.99 -45.98
CA LYS A 41 50.27 28.64 -47.03
C LYS A 41 49.74 28.84 -48.45
N GLU A 42 48.44 28.66 -48.68
CA GLU A 42 47.86 28.70 -50.03
C GLU A 42 47.37 30.09 -50.46
N THR A 43 47.51 31.11 -49.60
CA THR A 43 47.03 32.49 -49.89
C THR A 43 48.11 33.58 -49.88
N LEU A 44 49.40 33.28 -49.64
CA LEU A 44 50.44 34.31 -49.45
C LEU A 44 51.81 33.99 -50.11
N ASP A 45 51.80 33.41 -51.32
CA ASP A 45 52.88 33.64 -52.28
C ASP A 45 52.27 33.74 -53.69
N ARG A 46 52.04 34.98 -54.15
CA ARG A 46 51.44 35.26 -55.46
C ARG A 46 52.47 35.70 -56.51
N ASN A 47 53.75 35.81 -56.16
CA ASN A 47 54.83 36.14 -57.10
C ASN A 47 55.97 35.10 -57.14
N ASP A 48 55.87 34.03 -56.35
CA ASP A 48 56.75 32.85 -56.34
C ASP A 48 58.23 33.20 -56.05
N ASP A 49 58.46 34.17 -55.16
CA ASP A 49 59.81 34.63 -54.77
C ASP A 49 60.30 34.08 -53.42
N GLY A 50 59.42 33.40 -52.67
CA GLY A 50 59.74 32.73 -51.43
C GLY A 50 60.05 33.65 -50.23
N LYS A 51 59.70 34.94 -50.25
CA LYS A 51 59.85 35.84 -49.08
C LYS A 51 58.71 36.85 -48.92
N ILE A 52 57.98 36.76 -47.81
CA ILE A 52 56.90 37.69 -47.44
C ILE A 52 57.50 39.01 -46.92
N SER A 53 57.25 40.13 -47.61
CA SER A 53 57.60 41.49 -47.12
C SER A 53 56.37 42.41 -47.07
N ILE A 54 56.48 43.50 -46.28
CA ILE A 54 55.36 44.31 -45.76
C ILE A 54 54.76 45.26 -46.81
N GLU A 55 55.31 45.32 -48.03
CA GLU A 55 54.82 46.19 -49.10
C GLU A 55 53.65 45.59 -49.92
N ASP A 56 53.25 44.33 -49.65
CA ASP A 56 52.19 43.63 -50.37
C ASP A 56 50.80 43.62 -49.69
N LEU A 57 50.61 44.33 -48.57
CA LEU A 57 49.35 44.27 -47.82
C LEU A 57 48.77 45.67 -47.56
N GLY A 58 47.95 46.14 -48.50
CA GLY A 58 46.99 47.23 -48.28
C GLY A 58 45.82 46.82 -47.37
N ILE A 59 46.12 46.37 -46.15
CA ILE A 59 45.13 46.05 -45.11
C ILE A 59 45.39 47.01 -43.94
N GLU A 60 44.43 47.87 -43.63
CA GLU A 60 44.57 48.79 -42.50
C GLU A 60 44.63 48.02 -41.17
N LYS A 61 45.51 48.46 -40.25
CA LYS A 61 45.68 47.87 -38.90
C LYS A 61 44.36 47.66 -38.15
N GLN A 62 43.34 48.46 -38.47
CA GLN A 62 42.02 48.41 -37.86
C GLN A 62 41.25 47.12 -38.21
N ASP A 63 41.39 46.60 -39.43
CA ASP A 63 40.71 45.37 -39.88
C ASP A 63 41.25 44.12 -39.17
N ILE A 64 42.55 44.11 -38.84
CA ILE A 64 43.19 43.01 -38.09
C ILE A 64 42.74 43.02 -36.62
N ILE A 65 42.58 44.21 -36.03
CA ILE A 65 42.08 44.37 -34.65
C ILE A 65 40.61 43.95 -34.57
N ASP A 66 39.78 44.37 -35.53
CA ASP A 66 38.36 44.01 -35.60
C ASP A 66 38.14 42.51 -35.87
N ALA A 67 38.98 41.89 -36.69
CA ALA A 67 38.98 40.44 -36.92
C ALA A 67 39.36 39.68 -35.64
N LYS A 68 40.36 40.17 -34.90
CA LYS A 68 40.77 39.58 -33.61
C LYS A 68 39.70 39.72 -32.54
N GLU A 69 39.05 40.89 -32.43
CA GLU A 69 37.94 41.08 -31.48
C GLU A 69 36.72 40.22 -31.84
N LYS A 70 36.38 40.08 -33.12
CA LYS A 70 35.28 39.20 -33.56
C LYS A 70 35.60 37.73 -33.26
N ALA A 71 36.83 37.29 -33.48
CA ALA A 71 37.29 35.94 -33.14
C ALA A 71 37.25 35.69 -31.63
N GLN A 72 37.67 36.66 -30.81
CA GLN A 72 37.63 36.58 -29.35
C GLN A 72 36.19 36.48 -28.84
N ARG A 73 35.28 37.35 -29.30
CA ARG A 73 33.85 37.34 -28.94
C ARG A 73 33.15 36.06 -29.38
N PHE A 74 33.53 35.49 -30.52
CA PHE A 74 33.01 34.21 -31.00
C PHE A 74 33.50 33.04 -30.13
N ALA A 75 34.77 33.04 -29.73
CA ALA A 75 35.33 32.05 -28.82
C ALA A 75 34.68 32.11 -27.43
N ASP A 76 34.43 33.31 -26.90
CA ASP A 76 33.77 33.51 -25.60
C ASP A 76 32.31 33.07 -25.61
N LYS A 77 31.54 33.43 -26.65
CA LYS A 77 30.15 32.95 -26.83
C LYS A 77 30.07 31.43 -26.98
N THR A 78 31.03 30.83 -27.66
CA THR A 78 31.10 29.37 -27.83
C THR A 78 31.42 28.69 -26.50
N ARG A 79 32.32 29.28 -25.69
CA ARG A 79 32.68 28.79 -24.36
C ARG A 79 31.55 28.91 -23.34
N GLU A 80 30.77 30.00 -23.38
CA GLU A 80 29.58 30.17 -22.55
C GLU A 80 28.47 29.20 -22.96
N GLY A 81 28.18 29.07 -24.26
CA GLY A 81 27.20 28.10 -24.76
C GLY A 81 27.57 26.63 -24.44
N ILE A 82 28.87 26.31 -24.37
CA ILE A 82 29.36 25.00 -23.91
C ILE A 82 29.20 24.86 -22.39
N LYS A 83 29.55 25.87 -21.59
CA LYS A 83 29.35 25.83 -20.12
C LYS A 83 27.87 25.68 -19.76
N GLU A 84 26.99 26.38 -20.45
CA GLU A 84 25.55 26.32 -20.21
C GLU A 84 24.95 24.97 -20.65
N LYS A 85 25.44 24.39 -21.75
CA LYS A 85 25.09 23.02 -22.17
C LYS A 85 25.60 21.96 -21.21
N VAL A 86 26.82 22.11 -20.68
CA VAL A 86 27.37 21.21 -19.65
C VAL A 86 26.57 21.32 -18.36
N LYS A 87 26.22 22.54 -17.92
CA LYS A 87 25.42 22.77 -16.72
C LYS A 87 24.00 22.21 -16.85
N LYS A 88 23.32 22.44 -17.98
CA LYS A 88 22.03 21.83 -18.32
C LYS A 88 22.11 20.30 -18.44
N MET A 89 23.21 19.74 -18.97
CA MET A 89 23.43 18.29 -19.00
C MET A 89 23.62 17.70 -17.60
N ASP A 90 24.35 18.37 -16.72
CA ASP A 90 24.57 17.93 -15.35
C ASP A 90 23.30 18.06 -14.50
N GLU A 91 22.54 19.14 -14.66
CA GLU A 91 21.20 19.35 -14.09
C GLU A 91 20.23 18.25 -14.56
N ASN A 92 20.09 18.05 -15.88
CA ASN A 92 19.25 16.99 -16.45
C ASN A 92 19.68 15.58 -16.01
N ARG A 93 20.99 15.33 -15.85
CA ARG A 93 21.51 14.04 -15.38
C ARG A 93 21.22 13.84 -13.88
N SER A 94 21.25 14.91 -13.09
CA SER A 94 20.91 14.89 -11.67
C SER A 94 19.40 14.68 -11.46
N GLU A 95 18.55 15.33 -12.24
CA GLU A 95 17.10 15.12 -12.25
C GLU A 95 16.73 13.72 -12.73
N ALA A 96 17.32 13.25 -13.83
CA ALA A 96 17.08 11.89 -14.33
C ALA A 96 17.58 10.80 -13.35
N LYS A 97 18.60 11.10 -12.54
CA LYS A 97 19.03 10.21 -11.45
C LYS A 97 18.00 10.24 -10.32
N LEU A 98 17.56 11.42 -9.89
CA LEU A 98 16.54 11.60 -8.86
C LEU A 98 15.24 10.87 -9.22
N GLU A 99 14.79 10.99 -10.47
CA GLU A 99 13.58 10.33 -10.96
C GLU A 99 13.73 8.80 -10.99
N ARG A 100 14.90 8.30 -11.42
CA ARG A 100 15.21 6.86 -11.35
C ARG A 100 15.24 6.35 -9.91
N ASP A 101 15.84 7.13 -9.01
CA ASP A 101 15.93 6.78 -7.60
C ASP A 101 14.54 6.79 -6.95
N ARG A 102 13.67 7.76 -7.28
CA ARG A 102 12.26 7.77 -6.84
C ARG A 102 11.49 6.55 -7.36
N LYS A 103 11.65 6.18 -8.64
CA LYS A 103 11.01 4.97 -9.20
C LYS A 103 11.49 3.68 -8.56
N THR A 104 12.77 3.63 -8.18
CA THR A 104 13.41 2.41 -7.64
C THR A 104 13.19 2.27 -6.13
N LEU A 105 13.31 3.37 -5.38
CA LEU A 105 13.22 3.39 -3.92
C LEU A 105 11.79 3.59 -3.41
N ARG A 106 10.90 4.10 -4.27
CA ARG A 106 9.48 4.37 -4.01
C ARG A 106 9.24 5.02 -2.64
N PRO A 107 9.89 6.17 -2.36
CA PRO A 107 9.65 6.89 -1.11
C PRO A 107 8.18 7.34 -1.03
N VAL A 108 7.65 7.37 0.18
CA VAL A 108 6.32 7.91 0.48
C VAL A 108 6.48 9.11 1.38
N PHE A 109 5.83 10.21 1.04
CA PHE A 109 5.84 11.45 1.81
C PHE A 109 4.52 11.63 2.58
N VAL A 110 4.53 12.51 3.58
CA VAL A 110 3.36 12.76 4.43
C VAL A 110 2.19 13.26 3.58
N GLU A 111 2.46 14.13 2.62
CA GLU A 111 1.47 14.74 1.75
C GLU A 111 0.77 13.68 0.88
N ASP A 112 1.54 12.75 0.33
CA ASP A 112 1.00 11.63 -0.46
C ASP A 112 0.19 10.68 0.42
N PHE A 113 0.62 10.45 1.66
CA PHE A 113 -0.10 9.63 2.61
C PHE A 113 -1.42 10.27 3.04
N LEU A 114 -1.43 11.59 3.29
CA LEU A 114 -2.63 12.34 3.71
C LEU A 114 -3.60 12.56 2.55
N ALA A 115 -3.13 12.89 1.34
CA ALA A 115 -3.98 13.07 0.16
C ALA A 115 -4.75 11.78 -0.19
N ASN A 116 -4.07 10.63 -0.05
CA ASN A 116 -4.69 9.31 -0.16
C ASN A 116 -5.72 9.02 0.94
N ASN A 117 -5.62 9.69 2.09
CA ASN A 117 -6.60 9.60 3.17
C ASN A 117 -7.81 10.54 2.97
N GLU A 118 -7.61 11.75 2.41
CA GLU A 118 -8.67 12.76 2.21
C GLU A 118 -9.64 12.44 1.07
N ILE A 119 -9.18 11.81 -0.02
CA ILE A 119 -10.03 11.41 -1.17
C ILE A 119 -11.17 10.46 -0.74
N ASN A 120 -11.02 9.74 0.37
CA ASN A 120 -12.02 8.80 0.88
C ASN A 120 -13.25 9.47 1.51
N ASN A 121 -13.21 10.78 1.79
CA ASN A 121 -14.32 11.50 2.41
C ASN A 121 -15.38 12.00 1.40
N LEU A 122 -15.16 11.87 0.07
CA LEU A 122 -16.04 12.48 -0.94
C LEU A 122 -16.57 11.56 -2.06
N ALA A 123 -16.18 10.27 -2.17
CA ALA A 123 -16.50 9.49 -3.37
C ALA A 123 -17.46 8.30 -3.15
N THR A 124 -18.66 8.46 -3.71
CA THR A 124 -19.75 7.48 -3.93
C THR A 124 -19.39 6.40 -4.97
N THR A 125 -18.16 5.89 -5.01
CA THR A 125 -17.73 4.87 -5.97
C THR A 125 -17.05 3.68 -5.27
N PRO A 126 -17.51 2.43 -5.43
CA PRO A 126 -17.11 1.30 -4.58
C PRO A 126 -15.73 0.68 -4.87
N ASN A 127 -14.76 1.38 -5.46
CA ASN A 127 -13.57 0.69 -5.98
C ASN A 127 -12.24 1.45 -6.02
N THR A 128 -11.98 2.37 -5.10
CA THR A 128 -10.63 2.90 -4.86
C THR A 128 -10.46 3.18 -3.38
N ASP A 129 -10.24 2.11 -2.61
CA ASP A 129 -9.72 2.12 -1.24
C ASP A 129 -8.28 2.67 -1.27
N ALA A 130 -8.10 3.99 -1.27
CA ALA A 130 -6.79 4.63 -1.36
C ALA A 130 -5.95 4.52 -0.07
N ARG A 131 -6.30 3.64 0.87
CA ARG A 131 -5.49 3.37 2.07
C ARG A 131 -4.64 2.12 1.87
N TYR A 132 -3.37 2.20 2.25
CA TYR A 132 -2.50 1.01 2.33
C TYR A 132 -3.07 0.04 3.36
N SER A 133 -3.66 -1.07 2.90
CA SER A 133 -4.28 -2.05 3.81
C SER A 133 -3.23 -2.74 4.68
N MET A 134 -1.98 -2.81 4.24
CA MET A 134 -0.87 -3.47 4.92
C MET A 134 0.28 -2.49 5.15
N ILE A 135 0.66 -2.34 6.42
CA ILE A 135 1.77 -1.48 6.87
C ILE A 135 2.81 -2.35 7.57
N ARG A 136 4.07 -2.04 7.38
CA ARG A 136 5.18 -2.60 8.14
C ARG A 136 5.95 -1.48 8.82
N ILE A 137 6.28 -1.65 10.08
CA ILE A 137 7.19 -0.73 10.78
C ILE A 137 8.62 -1.22 10.58
N VAL A 138 9.50 -0.31 10.17
CA VAL A 138 10.90 -0.61 9.86
C VAL A 138 11.84 0.46 10.43
N GLU A 139 13.09 0.07 10.63
CA GLU A 139 14.17 1.03 10.86
C GLU A 139 14.60 1.69 9.54
N ARG A 140 15.30 2.82 9.65
CA ARG A 140 15.90 3.48 8.49
C ARG A 140 17.04 2.61 7.94
N ASP A 141 17.05 2.42 6.64
CA ASP A 141 18.15 1.76 5.94
C ASP A 141 19.08 2.80 5.30
N LYS A 142 20.40 2.54 5.35
CA LYS A 142 21.42 3.46 4.81
C LYS A 142 21.18 3.82 3.34
N LYS A 143 20.70 2.86 2.53
CA LYS A 143 20.46 3.06 1.10
C LYS A 143 19.43 4.16 0.84
N ARG A 144 18.38 4.25 1.65
CA ARG A 144 17.36 5.31 1.54
C ARG A 144 17.74 6.56 2.32
N GLU A 145 18.37 6.42 3.48
CA GLU A 145 18.80 7.55 4.31
C GLU A 145 19.81 8.47 3.60
N GLU A 146 20.78 7.88 2.90
CA GLU A 146 21.81 8.62 2.16
C GLU A 146 21.31 9.14 0.79
N ASN A 147 20.12 8.71 0.35
CA ASN A 147 19.59 9.10 -0.97
C ASN A 147 18.70 10.35 -0.88
N ILE A 148 19.08 11.38 -1.64
CA ILE A 148 18.35 12.66 -1.73
C ILE A 148 16.88 12.46 -2.13
N ALA A 149 16.57 11.44 -2.94
CA ALA A 149 15.19 11.12 -3.35
C ALA A 149 14.27 10.76 -2.19
N CYS A 150 14.81 10.28 -1.06
CA CYS A 150 14.06 9.80 0.09
C CYS A 150 14.08 10.80 1.27
N ARG A 151 14.74 11.95 1.11
CA ARG A 151 14.83 12.96 2.17
C ARG A 151 13.45 13.50 2.52
N GLY A 152 13.06 13.37 3.80
CA GLY A 152 11.73 13.78 4.28
C GLY A 152 10.63 12.73 4.07
N ALA A 153 10.95 11.56 3.52
CA ALA A 153 9.99 10.47 3.39
C ALA A 153 9.64 9.87 4.76
N ILE A 154 8.36 9.51 4.92
CA ILE A 154 7.86 8.77 6.09
C ILE A 154 8.16 7.28 6.00
N GLY A 155 8.52 6.82 4.81
CA GLY A 155 8.63 5.41 4.49
C GLY A 155 8.81 5.16 3.00
N TYR A 156 8.53 3.93 2.58
CA TYR A 156 8.61 3.52 1.18
C TYR A 156 7.66 2.36 0.86
N LEU A 157 7.30 2.23 -0.42
CA LEU A 157 6.47 1.12 -0.90
C LEU A 157 7.27 -0.05 -1.43
N THR A 158 6.85 -1.24 -1.05
CA THR A 158 7.30 -2.50 -1.65
C THR A 158 6.11 -3.22 -2.26
N VAL A 159 6.21 -3.60 -3.54
CA VAL A 159 5.24 -4.52 -4.15
C VAL A 159 5.70 -5.93 -3.86
N THR A 160 4.87 -6.72 -3.17
CA THR A 160 5.08 -8.16 -3.03
C THR A 160 3.90 -8.91 -3.62
N LYS A 161 4.11 -9.58 -4.76
CA LYS A 161 3.09 -10.37 -5.48
C LYS A 161 1.72 -9.66 -5.59
N GLU A 162 1.73 -8.45 -6.14
CA GLU A 162 0.55 -7.58 -6.37
C GLU A 162 -0.03 -6.90 -5.13
N LEU A 163 0.58 -7.08 -3.95
CA LEU A 163 0.22 -6.35 -2.74
C LEU A 163 1.23 -5.24 -2.46
N ASP A 164 0.75 -3.99 -2.44
CA ASP A 164 1.53 -2.85 -1.94
C ASP A 164 1.61 -2.90 -0.42
N VAL A 165 2.84 -2.98 0.10
CA VAL A 165 3.14 -2.89 1.53
C VAL A 165 3.84 -1.57 1.78
N LEU A 166 3.24 -0.74 2.62
CA LEU A 166 3.84 0.52 3.05
C LEU A 166 4.78 0.24 4.23
N ASN A 167 6.07 0.48 4.04
CA ASN A 167 7.07 0.38 5.11
C ASN A 167 7.24 1.77 5.72
N ILE A 168 6.82 1.96 6.97
CA ILE A 168 6.91 3.23 7.69
C ILE A 168 8.09 3.19 8.65
N TYR A 169 8.86 4.27 8.70
CA TYR A 169 9.96 4.37 9.65
C TYR A 169 9.45 4.56 11.09
N VAL A 170 10.05 3.82 12.03
CA VAL A 170 9.63 3.77 13.44
C VAL A 170 9.65 5.15 14.14
N ASP A 171 10.59 6.03 13.76
CA ASP A 171 10.73 7.40 14.26
C ASP A 171 9.57 8.30 13.84
N VAL A 172 8.98 8.03 12.67
CA VAL A 172 7.86 8.81 12.12
C VAL A 172 6.50 8.22 12.48
N ALA A 173 6.39 6.89 12.66
CA ALA A 173 5.14 6.18 12.85
C ALA A 173 4.24 6.77 13.96
N LYS A 174 4.84 7.22 15.07
CA LYS A 174 4.13 7.84 16.21
C LYS A 174 3.48 9.19 15.86
N SER A 175 4.00 9.90 14.87
CA SER A 175 3.54 11.24 14.49
C SER A 175 2.42 11.26 13.44
N LEU A 176 2.09 10.11 12.84
CA LEU A 176 1.15 10.02 11.71
C LEU A 176 -0.33 9.96 12.13
N GLY A 177 -0.64 9.98 13.42
CA GLY A 177 -2.01 9.83 13.92
C GLY A 177 -2.61 8.45 13.65
N ILE A 178 -1.78 7.46 13.31
CA ILE A 178 -2.18 6.06 13.11
C ILE A 178 -2.11 5.34 14.46
N ARG A 179 -3.14 4.56 14.77
CA ARG A 179 -3.17 3.71 15.96
C ARG A 179 -2.79 2.29 15.59
N PHE A 180 -1.63 1.85 16.06
CA PHE A 180 -1.17 0.48 15.98
C PHE A 180 -1.55 -0.29 17.24
N LEU A 181 -2.05 -1.52 17.09
CA LEU A 181 -2.47 -2.40 18.17
C LEU A 181 -1.67 -3.72 18.13
N PRO A 182 -1.24 -4.26 19.29
CA PRO A 182 -1.39 -3.66 20.63
C PRO A 182 -0.42 -2.49 20.87
N THR A 183 0.76 -2.54 20.26
CA THR A 183 1.86 -1.57 20.40
C THR A 183 2.50 -1.31 19.04
N ILE A 184 3.34 -0.27 18.94
CA ILE A 184 4.15 0.03 17.75
C ILE A 184 5.48 -0.71 17.88
N GLU A 185 5.65 -1.77 17.11
CA GLU A 185 6.82 -2.64 17.07
C GLU A 185 7.24 -2.89 15.63
N ASN A 186 8.44 -3.43 15.40
CA ASN A 186 9.02 -3.70 14.08
C ASN A 186 8.36 -4.90 13.37
N GLU A 187 7.04 -4.81 13.21
CA GLU A 187 6.17 -5.88 12.78
C GLU A 187 5.29 -5.43 11.61
N VAL A 188 4.41 -6.33 11.19
CA VAL A 188 3.47 -6.11 10.10
C VAL A 188 2.07 -5.97 10.67
N TYR A 189 1.35 -4.98 10.17
CA TYR A 189 0.01 -4.64 10.58
C TYR A 189 -0.94 -4.59 9.40
N TYR A 190 -2.21 -4.89 9.66
CA TYR A 190 -3.29 -4.82 8.70
C TYR A 190 -4.41 -3.91 9.22
N THR A 191 -5.07 -3.19 8.32
CA THR A 191 -6.13 -2.25 8.69
C THR A 191 -7.32 -2.95 9.34
N ASP A 192 -7.91 -2.33 10.37
CA ASP A 192 -9.23 -2.73 10.88
C ASP A 192 -10.29 -2.41 9.80
N PRO A 193 -11.22 -3.34 9.50
CA PRO A 193 -12.19 -3.17 8.44
C PRO A 193 -13.33 -2.19 8.79
N PHE A 194 -13.50 -1.81 10.05
CA PHE A 194 -14.58 -0.94 10.53
C PHE A 194 -14.09 0.32 11.24
N LYS A 195 -12.81 0.38 11.62
CA LYS A 195 -12.21 1.54 12.31
C LYS A 195 -11.12 2.17 11.46
N GLU A 196 -11.30 3.46 11.20
CA GLU A 196 -10.33 4.24 10.45
C GLU A 196 -9.01 4.45 11.21
N ASN A 197 -7.90 4.44 10.48
CA ASN A 197 -6.55 4.66 11.00
C ASN A 197 -6.16 3.70 12.14
N VAL A 198 -6.80 2.53 12.21
CA VAL A 198 -6.48 1.47 13.16
C VAL A 198 -5.82 0.34 12.40
N TYR A 199 -4.61 0.00 12.82
CA TYR A 199 -3.83 -1.09 12.25
C TYR A 199 -3.54 -2.08 13.36
N VAL A 200 -3.85 -3.34 13.09
CA VAL A 200 -3.74 -4.43 14.05
C VAL A 200 -2.60 -5.33 13.61
N ASN A 201 -1.73 -5.69 14.55
CA ASN A 201 -0.66 -6.64 14.30
C ASN A 201 -1.24 -7.88 13.59
N LEU A 202 -0.56 -8.32 12.53
CA LEU A 202 -1.09 -9.34 11.65
C LEU A 202 -1.17 -10.72 12.32
N GLU A 203 -0.29 -11.04 13.27
CA GLU A 203 -0.37 -12.27 14.08
C GLU A 203 -1.55 -12.23 15.07
N GLU A 204 -1.90 -11.06 15.61
CA GLU A 204 -3.03 -10.91 16.53
C GLU A 204 -4.36 -10.57 15.84
N TYR A 205 -4.37 -10.35 14.53
CA TYR A 205 -5.49 -9.75 13.80
C TYR A 205 -6.84 -10.42 14.05
N PHE A 206 -6.92 -11.73 13.82
CA PHE A 206 -8.17 -12.48 14.00
C PHE A 206 -8.61 -12.55 15.46
N ASN A 207 -7.64 -12.71 16.38
CA ASN A 207 -7.91 -12.74 17.82
C ASN A 207 -8.44 -11.39 18.32
N TYR A 208 -7.86 -10.29 17.86
CA TYR A 208 -8.35 -8.94 18.17
C TYR A 208 -9.77 -8.74 17.66
N LEU A 209 -10.06 -9.05 16.40
CA LEU A 209 -11.41 -8.88 15.84
C LEU A 209 -12.45 -9.76 16.52
N LYS A 210 -12.07 -10.99 16.88
CA LYS A 210 -12.91 -11.90 17.66
C LYS A 210 -13.26 -11.28 19.02
N LYS A 211 -12.25 -10.83 19.78
CA LYS A 211 -12.43 -10.18 21.09
C LYS A 211 -13.29 -8.91 20.98
N ALA A 212 -13.03 -8.08 19.97
CA ALA A 212 -13.74 -6.82 19.77
C ALA A 212 -15.23 -7.06 19.48
N ARG A 213 -15.57 -8.10 18.71
CA ARG A 213 -16.95 -8.51 18.44
C ARG A 213 -17.65 -9.09 19.66
N ILE A 214 -16.96 -9.93 20.43
CA ILE A 214 -17.49 -10.47 21.70
C ILE A 214 -17.85 -9.31 22.63
N SER A 215 -16.90 -8.39 22.85
CA SER A 215 -17.11 -7.24 23.72
C SER A 215 -18.25 -6.33 23.25
N GLU A 216 -18.40 -6.09 21.95
CA GLU A 216 -19.53 -5.32 21.43
C GLU A 216 -20.88 -6.01 21.71
N LEU A 217 -20.97 -7.34 21.55
CA LEU A 217 -22.20 -8.08 21.86
C LEU A 217 -22.52 -8.12 23.36
N GLU A 218 -21.51 -8.20 24.23
CA GLU A 218 -21.70 -8.07 25.68
C GLU A 218 -22.26 -6.69 26.05
N MET A 219 -21.70 -5.63 25.46
CA MET A 219 -22.19 -4.27 25.63
C MET A 219 -23.62 -4.10 25.11
N VAL A 220 -23.94 -4.68 23.95
CA VAL A 220 -25.31 -4.72 23.42
C VAL A 220 -26.26 -5.42 24.40
N ALA A 221 -25.87 -6.56 24.98
CA ALA A 221 -26.71 -7.26 25.95
C ALA A 221 -26.96 -6.40 27.19
N SER A 222 -25.90 -5.82 27.75
CA SER A 222 -25.98 -4.95 28.92
C SER A 222 -26.85 -3.72 28.65
N ASP A 223 -26.62 -3.00 27.55
CA ASP A 223 -27.38 -1.79 27.22
C ASP A 223 -28.86 -2.10 26.99
N LEU A 224 -29.19 -3.27 26.44
CA LEU A 224 -30.58 -3.70 26.26
C LEU A 224 -31.22 -4.27 27.54
N GLY A 225 -30.49 -4.32 28.66
CA GLY A 225 -30.97 -4.76 29.96
C GLY A 225 -31.12 -6.27 30.12
N ALA A 226 -30.29 -7.05 29.43
CA ALA A 226 -30.28 -8.51 29.55
C ALA A 226 -29.95 -8.96 30.97
N LYS A 227 -30.49 -10.12 31.38
CA LYS A 227 -30.06 -10.86 32.57
C LYS A 227 -28.93 -11.82 32.25
N THR A 228 -28.99 -12.51 31.11
CA THR A 228 -27.94 -13.44 30.71
C THR A 228 -27.58 -13.27 29.24
N VAL A 229 -26.30 -13.49 28.94
CA VAL A 229 -25.79 -13.53 27.58
C VAL A 229 -24.79 -14.66 27.45
N LYS A 230 -24.93 -15.44 26.37
CA LYS A 230 -24.00 -16.51 26.02
C LYS A 230 -23.60 -16.37 24.56
N ILE A 231 -22.29 -16.33 24.33
CA ILE A 231 -21.68 -16.18 23.01
C ILE A 231 -20.90 -17.46 22.71
N VAL A 232 -21.27 -18.13 21.62
CA VAL A 232 -20.66 -19.41 21.24
C VAL A 232 -20.19 -19.37 19.79
N PHE A 233 -18.95 -19.77 19.54
CA PHE A 233 -18.45 -20.03 18.20
C PHE A 233 -18.55 -21.53 17.91
N LYS A 234 -19.19 -21.86 16.79
CA LYS A 234 -19.30 -23.23 16.29
C LYS A 234 -18.61 -23.34 14.94
N GLU A 235 -17.48 -24.03 14.91
CA GLU A 235 -16.73 -24.33 13.68
C GLU A 235 -17.22 -25.66 13.10
N TYR A 236 -17.43 -25.67 11.80
CA TYR A 236 -17.88 -26.85 11.06
C TYR A 236 -16.80 -27.36 10.11
N SER A 237 -16.88 -28.65 9.77
CA SER A 237 -15.97 -29.29 8.80
C SER A 237 -16.00 -28.62 7.42
N SER A 238 -17.15 -28.03 7.04
CA SER A 238 -17.34 -27.36 5.75
C SER A 238 -18.20 -26.09 5.84
N THR A 239 -18.01 -25.20 4.87
CA THR A 239 -18.82 -23.99 4.66
C THR A 239 -20.29 -24.31 4.37
N VAL A 240 -20.55 -25.45 3.72
CA VAL A 240 -21.91 -25.90 3.41
C VAL A 240 -22.62 -26.32 4.69
N SER A 241 -21.96 -27.09 5.55
CA SER A 241 -22.50 -27.49 6.85
C SER A 241 -22.80 -26.28 7.73
N ALA A 242 -21.88 -25.30 7.79
CA ALA A 242 -22.10 -24.03 8.51
C ALA A 242 -23.35 -23.27 8.01
N ARG A 243 -23.52 -23.15 6.67
CA ARG A 243 -24.69 -22.47 6.08
C ARG A 243 -26.00 -23.20 6.36
N LYS A 244 -26.01 -24.53 6.26
CA LYS A 244 -27.19 -25.35 6.58
C LYS A 244 -27.61 -25.14 8.03
N MET A 245 -26.65 -25.15 8.95
CA MET A 245 -26.94 -24.95 10.38
C MET A 245 -27.45 -23.56 10.69
N GLN A 246 -26.85 -22.53 10.09
CA GLN A 246 -27.36 -21.16 10.25
C GLN A 246 -28.85 -21.04 9.84
N ALA A 247 -29.23 -21.64 8.71
CA ALA A 247 -30.61 -21.58 8.23
C ALA A 247 -31.58 -22.24 9.22
N LYS A 248 -31.20 -23.40 9.79
CA LYS A 248 -31.99 -24.10 10.82
C LYS A 248 -32.19 -23.23 12.06
N THR A 249 -31.13 -22.63 12.59
CA THR A 249 -31.22 -21.79 13.81
C THR A 249 -32.05 -20.51 13.58
N LYS A 250 -32.06 -19.95 12.36
CA LYS A 250 -32.94 -18.81 12.04
C LYS A 250 -34.42 -19.20 11.99
N MET A 251 -34.76 -20.44 11.66
CA MET A 251 -36.14 -20.92 11.57
C MET A 251 -36.76 -21.20 12.95
N THR A 252 -35.95 -21.62 13.93
CA THR A 252 -36.42 -21.88 15.31
C THR A 252 -36.70 -20.60 16.11
N GLY A 253 -36.22 -19.44 15.64
CA GLY A 253 -36.44 -18.13 16.26
C GLY A 253 -37.75 -17.41 15.86
N LYS A 254 -38.61 -18.01 15.03
CA LYS A 254 -40.00 -17.56 14.84
C LYS A 254 -40.85 -18.11 15.99
N MET A 255 -41.53 -17.22 16.71
CA MET A 255 -42.34 -17.46 17.92
C MET A 255 -42.82 -18.91 18.10
N LYS A 256 -42.32 -19.59 19.14
CA LYS A 256 -43.01 -20.75 19.72
C LYS A 256 -44.31 -20.27 20.37
N ASN A 257 -45.42 -20.40 19.64
CA ASN A 257 -46.72 -20.46 20.29
C ASN A 257 -47.03 -21.93 20.57
N SER A 258 -47.24 -22.23 21.85
CA SER A 258 -47.92 -23.40 22.40
C SER A 258 -47.24 -24.78 22.34
N ALA A 259 -47.26 -25.40 23.52
CA ALA A 259 -47.26 -26.82 23.85
C ALA A 259 -46.14 -27.73 23.30
N ASP A 260 -45.30 -28.15 24.23
CA ASP A 260 -44.80 -29.52 24.35
C ASP A 260 -44.09 -30.10 23.12
N THR A 261 -42.89 -29.59 22.87
CA THR A 261 -41.80 -30.44 22.40
C THR A 261 -40.49 -29.75 22.80
N SER A 262 -39.77 -30.35 23.75
CA SER A 262 -38.32 -30.22 23.81
C SER A 262 -37.80 -30.79 22.49
N VAL A 263 -37.73 -29.95 21.46
CA VAL A 263 -36.89 -30.25 20.32
C VAL A 263 -35.48 -30.12 20.87
N ASP A 264 -34.97 -31.24 21.38
CA ASP A 264 -33.56 -31.47 21.53
C ASP A 264 -32.91 -30.98 20.24
N ILE A 265 -32.04 -29.97 20.37
CA ILE A 265 -31.11 -29.64 19.32
C ILE A 265 -30.12 -30.82 19.32
N GLU A 266 -30.54 -31.96 18.80
CA GLU A 266 -29.63 -32.95 18.28
C GLU A 266 -28.93 -32.25 17.11
N SER A 267 -27.83 -31.58 17.46
CA SER A 267 -26.72 -31.37 16.56
C SER A 267 -26.51 -32.69 15.82
N ASN A 268 -26.50 -32.68 14.49
CA ASN A 268 -25.62 -33.61 13.82
C ASN A 268 -24.20 -33.21 14.24
N SER A 269 -23.75 -33.74 15.38
CA SER A 269 -22.44 -33.53 15.98
C SER A 269 -21.33 -33.99 15.04
N SER A 270 -21.65 -34.84 14.06
CA SER A 270 -20.73 -35.36 13.05
C SER A 270 -20.01 -34.29 12.22
N ASP A 271 -20.62 -33.13 12.01
CA ASP A 271 -20.09 -32.08 11.14
C ASP A 271 -19.45 -30.92 11.90
N MET A 272 -19.65 -30.83 13.22
CA MET A 272 -19.09 -29.75 14.05
C MET A 272 -17.69 -30.15 14.48
N SER A 273 -16.69 -29.40 14.02
CA SER A 273 -15.29 -29.69 14.31
C SER A 273 -14.84 -29.09 15.64
N ASN A 274 -15.41 -27.95 16.03
CA ASN A 274 -15.06 -27.28 17.28
C ASN A 274 -16.22 -26.44 17.81
N MET A 275 -16.31 -26.32 19.12
CA MET A 275 -17.27 -25.46 19.82
C MET A 275 -16.57 -24.73 20.96
N GLU A 276 -16.70 -23.41 20.97
CA GLU A 276 -16.06 -22.55 21.96
C GLU A 276 -17.11 -21.62 22.57
N ILE A 277 -17.25 -21.66 23.90
CA ILE A 277 -18.02 -20.68 24.66
C ILE A 277 -17.10 -19.49 24.92
N ALA A 278 -17.32 -18.40 24.20
CA ALA A 278 -16.47 -17.23 24.26
C ALA A 278 -16.89 -16.24 25.36
N ALA A 279 -18.17 -16.25 25.74
CA ALA A 279 -18.69 -15.51 26.87
C ALA A 279 -19.93 -16.22 27.44
N ASP A 280 -20.06 -16.20 28.76
CA ASP A 280 -21.23 -16.66 29.50
C ASP A 280 -21.36 -15.76 30.73
N ILE A 281 -22.21 -14.73 30.64
CA ILE A 281 -22.27 -13.63 31.60
C ILE A 281 -23.68 -13.48 32.13
N SER A 282 -23.78 -13.25 33.44
CA SER A 282 -25.02 -12.87 34.12
C SER A 282 -24.93 -11.44 34.62
N PHE A 283 -25.94 -10.63 34.30
CA PHE A 283 -26.13 -9.26 34.76
C PHE A 283 -27.29 -9.20 35.76
N SER A 284 -27.44 -8.06 36.45
CA SER A 284 -28.63 -7.81 37.28
C SER A 284 -29.93 -7.70 36.46
N GLY A 285 -29.81 -7.42 35.16
CA GLY A 285 -30.91 -7.03 34.28
C GLY A 285 -31.46 -5.65 34.62
N HIS A 286 -32.22 -5.06 33.67
CA HIS A 286 -33.01 -3.85 33.92
C HIS A 286 -34.06 -3.60 32.83
N ASP A 287 -35.12 -2.88 33.19
CA ASP A 287 -36.23 -2.55 32.29
C ASP A 287 -36.05 -1.22 31.52
N ASN A 288 -34.86 -0.60 31.61
CA ASN A 288 -34.52 0.66 30.93
C ASN A 288 -33.51 0.44 29.80
N PRO A 289 -33.90 -0.20 28.67
CA PRO A 289 -32.99 -0.48 27.57
C PRO A 289 -32.51 0.82 26.90
N ARG A 290 -31.22 0.86 26.58
CA ARG A 290 -30.54 1.95 25.88
C ARG A 290 -30.14 1.49 24.49
N ILE A 291 -30.05 2.43 23.55
CA ILE A 291 -29.60 2.13 22.19
C ILE A 291 -28.06 2.00 22.23
N PRO A 292 -27.50 0.80 21.99
CA PRO A 292 -26.05 0.60 22.00
C PRO A 292 -25.40 1.22 20.76
N LYS A 293 -24.14 1.64 20.90
CA LYS A 293 -23.32 2.11 19.77
C LYS A 293 -22.67 0.92 19.06
N LEU A 294 -23.07 0.68 17.81
CA LEU A 294 -22.53 -0.43 17.01
C LEU A 294 -21.34 0.00 16.14
N VAL A 295 -20.33 -0.86 16.04
CA VAL A 295 -19.17 -0.75 15.16
C VAL A 295 -19.10 -1.95 14.24
N TYR A 296 -18.85 -3.15 14.78
CA TYR A 296 -18.67 -4.39 14.02
C TYR A 296 -20.02 -5.02 13.60
N PHE A 297 -21.11 -4.74 14.32
CA PHE A 297 -22.45 -5.26 14.02
C PHE A 297 -23.39 -4.22 13.39
N LYS A 298 -22.87 -3.05 12.97
CA LYS A 298 -23.67 -1.95 12.41
C LYS A 298 -24.53 -2.35 11.19
N GLY A 299 -24.08 -3.34 10.40
CA GLY A 299 -24.80 -3.86 9.23
C GLY A 299 -25.62 -5.13 9.47
N GLU A 300 -25.65 -5.65 10.71
CA GLU A 300 -26.30 -6.93 11.01
C GLU A 300 -27.78 -6.73 11.36
N SER A 301 -28.65 -7.05 10.40
CA SER A 301 -30.11 -6.80 10.50
C SER A 301 -30.75 -7.45 11.72
N ASP A 302 -30.27 -8.65 12.11
CA ASP A 302 -30.81 -9.39 13.25
C ASP A 302 -30.54 -8.65 14.57
N ILE A 303 -29.36 -8.04 14.71
CA ILE A 303 -28.98 -7.23 15.88
C ILE A 303 -29.73 -5.88 15.88
N LEU A 304 -29.84 -5.24 14.71
CA LEU A 304 -30.62 -4.00 14.58
C LEU A 304 -32.11 -4.22 14.93
N GLN A 305 -32.67 -5.36 14.53
CA GLN A 305 -34.03 -5.74 14.88
C GLN A 305 -34.17 -6.00 16.38
N LEU A 306 -33.20 -6.69 17.00
CA LEU A 306 -33.17 -6.90 18.45
C LEU A 306 -33.23 -5.56 19.20
N ILE A 307 -32.34 -4.63 18.84
CA ILE A 307 -32.29 -3.29 19.44
C ILE A 307 -33.65 -2.63 19.31
N LYS A 308 -34.20 -2.58 18.09
CA LYS A 308 -35.53 -1.99 17.84
C LYS A 308 -36.62 -2.64 18.69
N MET A 309 -36.65 -3.96 18.83
CA MET A 309 -37.69 -4.66 19.61
C MET A 309 -37.61 -4.34 21.11
N ARG A 310 -36.40 -4.09 21.65
CA ARG A 310 -36.21 -3.75 23.06
C ARG A 310 -36.42 -2.25 23.33
N THR A 311 -35.97 -1.38 22.44
CA THR A 311 -36.01 0.08 22.65
C THR A 311 -37.25 0.78 22.11
N ASP A 312 -38.16 0.07 21.42
CA ASP A 312 -39.42 0.64 20.91
C ASP A 312 -40.34 1.06 22.08
N PRO A 313 -40.64 2.37 22.24
CA PRO A 313 -41.45 2.89 23.33
C PRO A 313 -42.87 2.30 23.37
N GLU A 314 -43.42 1.96 22.20
CA GLU A 314 -44.79 1.46 22.06
C GLU A 314 -44.92 -0.04 22.37
N LYS A 315 -43.81 -0.80 22.26
CA LYS A 315 -43.85 -2.27 22.31
C LYS A 315 -43.45 -2.89 23.65
N LYS A 316 -43.27 -2.08 24.70
CA LYS A 316 -43.04 -2.51 26.11
C LYS A 316 -42.15 -3.74 26.27
N ASN A 317 -41.05 -3.80 25.53
CA ASN A 317 -39.94 -4.70 25.85
C ASN A 317 -40.27 -6.22 25.94
N ARG A 318 -41.22 -6.73 25.13
CA ARG A 318 -41.83 -8.08 25.29
C ARG A 318 -40.94 -9.29 24.98
N ILE A 319 -39.73 -9.12 24.46
CA ILE A 319 -38.85 -10.25 24.14
C ILE A 319 -38.19 -10.75 25.43
N VAL A 320 -38.41 -12.03 25.73
CA VAL A 320 -37.87 -12.70 26.93
C VAL A 320 -36.50 -13.29 26.64
N SER A 321 -36.37 -14.06 25.56
CA SER A 321 -35.09 -14.61 25.14
C SER A 321 -35.06 -14.86 23.64
N LYS A 322 -33.85 -14.92 23.07
CA LYS A 322 -33.65 -15.32 21.67
C LYS A 322 -32.21 -15.78 21.43
N THR A 323 -32.07 -16.76 20.54
CA THR A 323 -30.78 -17.19 19.99
C THR A 323 -30.66 -16.72 18.55
N TYR A 324 -29.57 -16.05 18.23
CA TYR A 324 -29.22 -15.59 16.90
C TYR A 324 -28.07 -16.41 16.35
N ALA A 325 -28.14 -16.80 15.08
CA ALA A 325 -27.03 -17.43 14.36
C ALA A 325 -26.48 -16.45 13.29
N LEU A 326 -25.39 -15.79 13.64
CA LEU A 326 -24.73 -14.76 12.84
C LEU A 326 -23.62 -15.38 11.99
N ARG A 327 -23.39 -14.82 10.80
CA ARG A 327 -22.27 -15.27 9.97
C ARG A 327 -20.97 -14.71 10.51
N TYR A 328 -19.98 -15.58 10.69
CA TYR A 328 -18.62 -15.16 11.02
C TYR A 328 -17.74 -14.99 9.77
N ASN A 329 -18.21 -15.41 8.59
CA ASN A 329 -17.43 -15.48 7.35
C ASN A 329 -17.01 -14.14 6.70
N LYS A 330 -17.22 -13.02 7.39
CA LYS A 330 -16.83 -11.67 6.99
C LYS A 330 -16.30 -10.86 8.17
N SER A 331 -15.88 -11.51 9.26
CA SER A 331 -15.38 -10.78 10.43
C SER A 331 -14.13 -9.98 10.14
N SER A 332 -13.20 -10.57 9.42
CA SER A 332 -11.96 -9.95 8.96
C SER A 332 -12.14 -8.87 7.89
N GLY A 333 -13.24 -8.91 7.14
CA GLY A 333 -13.41 -8.12 5.91
C GLY A 333 -12.52 -8.59 4.75
N ILE A 334 -11.80 -9.72 4.90
CA ILE A 334 -10.76 -10.15 3.96
C ILE A 334 -11.27 -11.29 3.08
N SER A 335 -11.04 -11.16 1.77
CA SER A 335 -11.36 -12.23 0.81
C SER A 335 -10.30 -13.32 0.83
N GLN A 336 -10.65 -14.54 0.41
CA GLN A 336 -9.67 -15.63 0.29
C GLN A 336 -8.51 -15.27 -0.64
N LYS A 337 -8.79 -14.54 -1.73
CA LYS A 337 -7.76 -14.07 -2.67
C LYS A 337 -6.78 -13.14 -1.97
N MET A 338 -7.30 -12.16 -1.22
CA MET A 338 -6.48 -11.21 -0.47
C MET A 338 -5.66 -11.91 0.61
N ALA A 339 -6.24 -12.87 1.34
CA ALA A 339 -5.53 -13.65 2.35
C ALA A 339 -4.34 -14.43 1.75
N ASN A 340 -4.52 -15.01 0.56
CA ASN A 340 -3.42 -15.69 -0.15
C ASN A 340 -2.33 -14.70 -0.59
N GLN A 341 -2.69 -13.47 -0.98
CA GLN A 341 -1.74 -12.41 -1.31
C GLN A 341 -0.94 -11.97 -0.08
N ILE A 342 -1.60 -11.84 1.09
CA ILE A 342 -0.96 -11.54 2.37
C ILE A 342 0.05 -12.65 2.73
N ASP A 343 -0.36 -13.93 2.69
CA ASP A 343 0.54 -15.07 2.97
C ASP A 343 1.77 -15.07 2.06
N ALA A 344 1.56 -14.78 0.78
CA ALA A 344 2.65 -14.71 -0.18
C ALA A 344 3.57 -13.51 0.05
N ALA A 345 3.03 -12.37 0.51
CA ALA A 345 3.80 -11.19 0.88
C ALA A 345 4.68 -11.45 2.10
N LEU A 346 4.13 -12.07 3.13
CA LEU A 346 4.86 -12.44 4.35
C LEU A 346 5.98 -13.43 4.06
N THR A 347 5.70 -14.44 3.23
CA THR A 347 6.72 -15.39 2.76
C THR A 347 7.85 -14.67 2.01
N GLY A 348 7.50 -13.74 1.11
CA GLY A 348 8.49 -12.93 0.38
C GLY A 348 9.33 -12.04 1.29
N MET A 349 8.78 -11.61 2.43
CA MET A 349 9.50 -10.85 3.46
C MET A 349 10.26 -11.72 4.47
N SER A 350 10.26 -13.05 4.30
CA SER A 350 10.87 -14.01 5.24
C SER A 350 10.31 -13.93 6.67
N LEU A 351 9.06 -13.51 6.82
CA LEU A 351 8.36 -13.48 8.11
C LEU A 351 7.62 -14.80 8.30
N LYS A 352 7.89 -15.49 9.40
CA LYS A 352 7.22 -16.74 9.77
C LYS A 352 5.98 -16.41 10.59
N GLN A 353 4.87 -17.08 10.30
CA GLN A 353 3.65 -16.99 11.09
C GLN A 353 3.33 -18.34 11.71
N SER A 354 2.69 -18.30 12.88
CA SER A 354 2.18 -19.45 13.60
C SER A 354 1.06 -20.17 12.83
N ALA A 355 0.19 -19.41 12.15
CA ALA A 355 -0.83 -19.92 11.24
C ALA A 355 -0.89 -19.06 9.96
N THR A 356 -1.30 -19.64 8.83
CA THR A 356 -1.45 -18.86 7.58
C THR A 356 -2.75 -18.07 7.60
N PHE A 357 -2.69 -16.84 7.12
CA PHE A 357 -3.83 -15.94 7.02
C PHE A 357 -4.95 -16.52 6.17
N SER A 358 -4.59 -17.23 5.09
CA SER A 358 -5.54 -17.95 4.24
C SER A 358 -6.30 -19.06 4.98
N ASN A 359 -5.68 -19.71 5.97
CA ASN A 359 -6.35 -20.75 6.74
C ASN A 359 -7.32 -20.14 7.76
N GLU A 360 -6.94 -19.06 8.43
CA GLU A 360 -7.85 -18.34 9.34
C GLU A 360 -9.08 -17.79 8.61
N VAL A 361 -8.92 -17.18 7.43
CA VAL A 361 -10.08 -16.78 6.59
C VAL A 361 -10.96 -17.97 6.22
N LYS A 362 -10.38 -19.15 5.92
CA LYS A 362 -11.18 -20.36 5.69
C LYS A 362 -11.94 -20.78 6.94
N ARG A 363 -11.33 -20.73 8.12
CA ARG A 363 -11.99 -21.06 9.40
C ARG A 363 -13.14 -20.12 9.69
N GLU A 364 -12.96 -18.82 9.46
CA GLU A 364 -14.06 -17.84 9.56
C GLU A 364 -15.26 -18.25 8.71
N THR A 365 -15.02 -18.73 7.49
CA THR A 365 -16.11 -19.13 6.57
C THR A 365 -16.91 -20.34 7.03
N ARG A 366 -16.31 -21.18 7.87
CA ARG A 366 -16.92 -22.39 8.43
C ARG A 366 -17.44 -22.20 9.85
N THR A 367 -17.36 -20.98 10.37
CA THR A 367 -17.75 -20.67 11.74
C THR A 367 -19.09 -19.94 11.78
N VAL A 368 -19.96 -20.38 12.69
CA VAL A 368 -21.21 -19.69 13.04
C VAL A 368 -21.05 -19.10 14.44
N LEU A 369 -21.40 -17.83 14.58
CA LEU A 369 -21.47 -17.14 15.85
C LEU A 369 -22.90 -17.24 16.37
N GLU A 370 -23.10 -17.98 17.45
CA GLU A 370 -24.36 -18.02 18.17
C GLU A 370 -24.36 -17.00 19.30
N TYR A 371 -25.35 -16.13 19.28
CA TYR A 371 -25.58 -15.09 20.29
C TYR A 371 -26.91 -15.37 20.97
N HIS A 372 -26.84 -15.88 22.20
CA HIS A 372 -27.99 -16.15 23.05
C HIS A 372 -28.13 -15.04 24.09
N ILE A 373 -29.35 -14.50 24.20
CA ILE A 373 -29.66 -13.40 25.12
C ILE A 373 -31.00 -13.65 25.80
N GLU A 374 -31.08 -13.34 27.10
CA GLU A 374 -32.26 -13.43 27.96
C GLU A 374 -32.42 -12.14 28.78
N PHE A 375 -33.66 -11.67 28.94
CA PHE A 375 -34.00 -10.37 29.54
C PHE A 375 -34.78 -10.47 30.85
#